data_AF-A0A7S2EP55-F1
#
_entry.id   AF-A0A7S2EP55-F1
#
_cell.length_a   1.000
_cell.length_b   1.000
_cell.length_c   1.000
_cell.angle_alpha   90.00
_cell.angle_beta   90.00
_cell.angle_gamma   90.00
#
_symmetry.space_group_name_H-M   'P 1'
#
loop_
_entity.id
_entity.type
_entity.pdbx_description
1 polymer ?
#
loop_
_entity_poly.entity_id
_entity_poly.type
_entity_poly.pdbx_seq_one_letter_code
_entity_poly.pdbx_strand_id
1 'polypeptide(L)'
;RTGRAGSKGRGWLILAPFERSFVARELGGINVPNDKRLGEALSGDQSDEEILQETLERIRSGDASLSPAAQMAHQAFLGYYVGKAGRTPKKSAKERIVRDAADFAMSTGLKEAPGVPSTLIKKM
;
A
#
# COMPACT_ATOMS: atom_id res chain seq x y z
N ARG A 1 3.09 18.83 4.89
CA ARG A 1 2.00 19.81 5.14
C ARG A 1 2.07 20.42 6.55
N THR A 2 2.66 19.74 7.53
CA THR A 2 2.91 20.24 8.89
C THR A 2 4.11 21.20 8.93
N GLY A 3 4.29 21.90 10.06
CA GLY A 3 5.52 22.65 10.36
C GLY A 3 5.76 23.92 9.54
N ARG A 4 4.71 24.63 9.12
CA ARG A 4 4.81 25.91 8.39
C ARG A 4 4.92 27.10 9.35
N ALA A 5 5.41 28.23 8.85
CA ALA A 5 5.47 29.52 9.58
C ALA A 5 6.14 29.41 10.97
N GLY A 6 7.30 28.75 11.05
CA GLY A 6 8.05 28.60 12.31
C GLY A 6 7.48 27.58 13.29
N SER A 7 6.36 26.92 12.97
CA SER A 7 5.79 25.87 13.80
C SER A 7 6.56 24.55 13.66
N LYS A 8 6.61 23.74 14.73
CA LYS A 8 7.13 22.37 14.67
C LYS A 8 6.05 21.43 14.12
N GLY A 9 6.46 20.47 13.29
CA GLY A 9 5.56 19.47 12.72
C GLY A 9 6.29 18.16 12.46
N ARG A 10 5.58 17.04 12.60
CA ARG A 10 6.09 15.70 12.29
C ARG A 10 5.11 14.96 11.41
N GLY A 11 5.60 13.95 10.69
CA GLY A 11 4.80 13.02 9.92
C GLY A 11 5.52 11.69 9.87
N TRP A 12 4.75 10.60 9.88
CA TRP A 12 5.29 9.26 9.70
C TRP A 12 5.11 8.82 8.24
N LEU A 13 6.14 8.14 7.74
CA LEU A 13 6.12 7.49 6.45
C LEU A 13 6.07 5.98 6.69
N ILE A 14 4.89 5.39 6.45
CA ILE A 14 4.68 3.95 6.55
C ILE A 14 4.92 3.37 5.16
N LEU A 15 5.84 2.41 5.08
CA LEU A 15 6.25 1.79 3.82
C LEU A 15 6.11 0.28 3.91
N ALA A 16 5.61 -0.33 2.84
CA ALA A 16 5.69 -1.77 2.68
C ALA A 16 7.17 -2.21 2.52
N PRO A 17 7.51 -3.48 2.84
CA PRO A 17 8.89 -3.95 2.77
C PRO A 17 9.56 -3.77 1.41
N PHE A 18 8.79 -3.85 0.31
CA PHE A 18 9.31 -3.66 -1.04
C PHE A 18 9.63 -2.20 -1.38
N GLU A 19 9.01 -1.25 -0.69
CA GLU A 19 9.20 0.18 -0.90
C GLU A 19 10.43 0.73 -0.18
N ARG A 20 11.11 -0.06 0.66
CA ARG A 20 12.29 0.38 1.41
C ARG A 20 13.37 1.02 0.52
N SER A 21 13.53 0.55 -0.71
CA SER A 21 14.49 1.14 -1.65
C SER A 21 14.15 2.58 -2.05
N PHE A 22 12.89 3.01 -1.91
CA PHE A 22 12.46 4.40 -2.14
C PHE A 22 13.21 5.38 -1.23
N VAL A 23 13.36 5.04 0.05
CA VAL A 23 14.07 5.90 1.02
C VAL A 23 15.51 6.13 0.58
N ALA A 24 16.21 5.06 0.19
CA ALA A 24 17.60 5.15 -0.23
C ALA A 24 17.77 5.85 -1.60
N ARG A 25 16.84 5.68 -2.54
CA ARG A 25 16.97 6.16 -3.92
C ARG A 25 16.43 7.56 -4.14
N GLU A 26 15.25 7.86 -3.60
CA GLU A 26 14.50 9.08 -3.91
C GLU A 26 14.57 10.11 -2.77
N LEU A 27 14.77 9.65 -1.53
CA LEU A 27 14.95 10.52 -0.36
C LEU A 27 16.43 10.63 0.05
N GLY A 28 17.36 10.26 -0.85
CA GLY A 28 18.79 10.38 -0.61
C GLY A 28 19.17 11.81 -0.21
N GLY A 29 19.83 11.96 0.94
CA GLY A 29 20.18 13.26 1.52
C GLY A 29 19.17 13.82 2.54
N ILE A 30 17.99 13.21 2.67
CA ILE A 30 17.04 13.53 3.73
C ILE A 30 17.20 12.50 4.86
N ASN A 31 17.46 12.97 6.08
CA ASN A 31 17.49 12.09 7.24
C ASN A 31 16.06 11.67 7.61
N VAL A 32 15.70 10.43 7.27
CA VAL A 32 14.44 9.80 7.65
C VAL A 32 14.74 8.73 8.71
N PRO A 33 14.79 9.10 10.01
CA PRO A 33 15.12 8.16 11.06
C PRO A 33 13.98 7.15 11.26
N ASN A 34 14.36 5.92 11.64
CA ASN A 34 13.39 4.92 12.07
C ASN A 34 12.87 5.28 13.48
N ASP A 35 11.57 5.54 13.60
CA ASP A 35 10.92 5.91 14.85
C ASP A 35 10.32 4.66 15.51
N LYS A 36 10.94 4.17 16.59
CA LYS A 36 10.47 2.99 17.34
C LYS A 36 9.05 3.16 17.89
N ARG A 37 8.64 4.42 18.17
CA ARG A 37 7.29 4.73 18.67
C ARG A 37 6.21 4.46 17.64
N LEU A 38 6.54 4.54 16.35
CA LEU A 38 5.61 4.16 15.29
C LEU A 38 5.35 2.66 15.32
N GLY A 39 6.37 1.84 15.58
CA GLY A 39 6.21 0.39 15.73
C GLY A 39 5.32 0.03 16.92
N GLU A 40 5.53 0.70 18.05
CA GLU A 40 4.69 0.56 19.25
C GLU A 40 3.25 1.02 18.98
N ALA A 41 3.06 2.15 18.30
CA ALA A 41 1.73 2.66 17.94
C ALA A 41 0.99 1.76 16.96
N LEU A 42 1.67 1.17 15.98
CA LEU A 42 1.09 0.19 15.05
C LEU A 42 0.79 -1.16 15.72
N SER A 43 1.40 -1.43 16.88
CA SER A 43 1.17 -2.64 17.67
C SER A 43 0.18 -2.42 18.82
N GLY A 44 -0.27 -1.18 19.03
CA GLY A 44 -1.00 -0.75 20.20
C GLY A 44 -2.49 -0.50 19.91
N ASP A 45 -3.31 -0.96 20.86
CA ASP A 45 -4.77 -0.87 20.98
C ASP A 45 -5.59 -1.50 19.83
N GLN A 46 -6.16 -2.68 20.13
CA GLN A 46 -7.07 -3.42 19.24
C GLN A 46 -8.51 -2.88 19.30
N SER A 47 -8.72 -1.66 19.81
CA SER A 47 -10.06 -1.09 19.99
C SER A 47 -10.89 -1.08 18.71
N ASP A 48 -10.22 -1.00 17.55
CA ASP A 48 -10.85 -0.93 16.24
C ASP A 48 -10.77 -2.25 15.47
N GLU A 49 -10.22 -3.31 16.07
CA GLU A 49 -10.07 -4.62 15.44
C GLU A 49 -11.44 -5.19 15.06
N GLU A 50 -12.46 -5.01 15.90
CA GLU A 50 -13.82 -5.48 15.60
C GLU A 50 -14.41 -4.80 14.35
N ILE A 51 -14.27 -3.47 14.24
CA ILE A 51 -14.73 -2.71 13.07
C ILE A 51 -13.97 -3.13 11.81
N LEU A 52 -12.66 -3.37 11.94
CA LEU A 52 -11.84 -3.87 10.85
C LEU A 52 -12.31 -5.25 10.39
N GLN A 53 -12.50 -6.20 11.31
CA GLN A 53 -12.96 -7.54 10.98
C GLN A 53 -14.35 -7.52 10.34
N GLU A 54 -15.29 -6.73 10.86
CA GLU A 54 -16.61 -6.54 10.25
C GLU A 54 -16.49 -6.00 8.82
N THR A 55 -15.64 -5.00 8.60
CA THR A 55 -15.42 -4.42 7.27
C THR A 55 -14.84 -5.46 6.29
N LEU A 56 -13.86 -6.25 6.75
CA LEU A 56 -13.24 -7.31 5.95
C LEU A 56 -14.25 -8.42 5.60
N GLU A 57 -15.12 -8.80 6.54
CA GLU A 57 -16.18 -9.78 6.32
C GLU A 57 -17.24 -9.29 5.33
N ARG A 58 -17.61 -8.01 5.39
CA ARG A 58 -18.51 -7.39 4.41
C ARG A 58 -17.92 -7.39 3.01
N ILE A 59 -16.63 -7.07 2.86
CA ILE A 59 -15.94 -7.19 1.56
C ILE A 59 -15.92 -8.65 1.09
N ARG A 60 -15.60 -9.59 1.99
CA ARG A 60 -15.53 -11.02 1.67
C ARG A 60 -16.88 -11.61 1.25
N SER A 61 -17.96 -11.14 1.86
CA SER A 61 -19.34 -11.57 1.57
C SER A 61 -19.91 -10.97 0.29
N GLY A 62 -19.21 -10.02 -0.33
CA GLY A 62 -19.64 -9.40 -1.59
C GLY A 62 -20.54 -8.19 -1.41
N ASP A 63 -20.36 -7.42 -0.32
CA ASP A 63 -21.03 -6.13 -0.12
C ASP A 63 -20.98 -5.28 -1.39
N ALA A 64 -22.14 -4.76 -1.81
CA ALA A 64 -22.34 -4.10 -3.10
C ALA A 64 -21.56 -2.78 -3.26
N SER A 65 -21.10 -2.18 -2.17
CA SER A 65 -20.31 -0.94 -2.18
C SER A 65 -18.85 -1.19 -1.85
N LEU A 66 -18.57 -1.94 -0.79
CA LEU A 66 -17.21 -2.14 -0.29
C LEU A 66 -16.39 -3.08 -1.19
N SER A 67 -17.01 -4.11 -1.76
CA SER A 67 -16.28 -5.07 -2.60
C SER A 67 -15.79 -4.43 -3.90
N PRO A 68 -16.62 -3.68 -4.66
CA PRO A 68 -16.12 -2.94 -5.82
C PRO A 68 -15.07 -1.89 -5.44
N ALA A 69 -15.21 -1.22 -4.30
CA ALA A 69 -14.21 -0.26 -3.82
C ALA A 69 -12.84 -0.92 -3.56
N ALA A 70 -12.82 -2.10 -2.93
CA ALA A 70 -11.61 -2.89 -2.72
C ALA A 70 -10.97 -3.32 -4.05
N GLN A 71 -11.77 -3.73 -5.03
CA GLN A 71 -11.27 -4.08 -6.38
C GLN A 71 -10.65 -2.87 -7.08
N MET A 72 -11.28 -1.70 -7.00
CA MET A 72 -10.73 -0.46 -7.54
C MET A 72 -9.44 -0.05 -6.82
N ALA A 73 -9.36 -0.22 -5.49
CA ALA A 73 -8.14 0.04 -4.73
C ALA A 73 -6.99 -0.85 -5.20
N HIS A 74 -7.23 -2.14 -5.44
CA HIS A 74 -6.26 -3.06 -6.04
C HIS A 74 -5.80 -2.59 -7.43
N GLN A 75 -6.72 -2.21 -8.31
CA GLN A 75 -6.37 -1.71 -9.65
C GLN A 75 -5.56 -0.42 -9.59
N ALA A 76 -5.90 0.50 -8.68
CA ALA A 76 -5.18 1.74 -8.47
C ALA A 76 -3.76 1.49 -7.95
N PHE A 77 -3.60 0.59 -6.98
CA PHE A 77 -2.31 0.13 -6.47
C PHE A 77 -1.45 -0.40 -7.63
N LEU A 78 -1.98 -1.36 -8.39
CA LEU A 78 -1.25 -1.97 -9.49
C LEU A 78 -0.86 -0.93 -10.56
N GLY A 79 -1.79 -0.06 -10.95
CA GLY A 79 -1.53 1.00 -11.93
C GLY A 79 -0.44 1.98 -11.49
N TYR A 80 -0.44 2.37 -10.20
CA TYR A 80 0.59 3.24 -9.64
C TYR A 80 1.97 2.59 -9.69
N TYR A 81 2.13 1.39 -9.11
CA TYR A 81 3.44 0.76 -8.98
C TYR A 81 3.97 0.27 -10.33
N VAL A 82 3.12 -0.25 -11.24
CA VAL A 82 3.54 -0.58 -12.62
C VAL A 82 4.02 0.68 -13.35
N GLY A 83 3.33 1.82 -13.19
CA GLY A 83 3.76 3.10 -13.76
C GLY A 83 5.11 3.59 -13.21
N LYS A 84 5.44 3.23 -11.97
CA LYS A 84 6.75 3.54 -11.34
C LYS A 84 7.82 2.48 -11.62
N ALA A 85 7.44 1.27 -12.04
CA ALA A 85 8.35 0.15 -12.29
C ALA A 85 9.38 0.46 -13.38
N GLY A 86 9.08 1.34 -14.35
CA GLY A 86 10.05 1.80 -15.34
C GLY A 86 11.29 2.49 -14.76
N ARG A 87 11.23 2.95 -13.50
CA ARG A 87 12.39 3.49 -12.74
C ARG A 87 13.20 2.40 -12.02
N THR A 88 12.75 1.15 -12.09
CA THR A 88 13.39 -0.01 -11.45
C THR A 88 13.78 -1.04 -12.52
N PRO A 89 15.06 -1.17 -12.86
CA PRO A 89 15.50 -1.80 -14.12
C PRO A 89 15.41 -3.34 -14.19
N LYS A 90 14.67 -4.03 -13.32
CA LYS A 90 14.65 -5.50 -13.26
C LYS A 90 13.25 -6.06 -13.51
N LYS A 91 13.12 -7.05 -14.42
CA LYS A 91 11.87 -7.81 -14.66
C LYS A 91 11.26 -8.37 -13.37
N SER A 92 12.12 -8.83 -12.45
CA SER A 92 11.74 -9.29 -11.11
C SER A 92 10.98 -8.24 -10.29
N ALA A 93 11.15 -6.94 -10.58
CA ALA A 93 10.42 -5.87 -9.91
C ALA A 93 8.94 -5.84 -10.33
N LYS A 94 8.64 -6.13 -11.60
CA LYS A 94 7.27 -6.13 -12.11
C LYS A 94 6.48 -7.34 -11.63
N GLU A 95 7.09 -8.53 -11.68
CA GLU A 95 6.50 -9.76 -11.10
C GLU A 95 6.23 -9.59 -9.61
N ARG A 96 7.17 -8.96 -8.90
CA ARG A 96 6.99 -8.63 -7.48
C ARG A 96 5.84 -7.66 -7.25
N ILE A 97 5.68 -6.61 -8.07
CA ILE A 97 4.56 -5.66 -7.96
C ILE A 97 3.21 -6.38 -8.11
N VAL A 98 3.10 -7.32 -9.05
CA VAL A 98 1.86 -8.09 -9.23
C VAL A 98 1.56 -8.94 -8.00
N ARG A 99 2.56 -9.64 -7.47
CA ARG A 99 2.40 -10.44 -6.27
C ARG A 99 2.02 -9.58 -5.06
N ASP A 100 2.75 -8.49 -4.85
CA ASP A 100 2.51 -7.59 -3.72
C ASP A 100 1.13 -6.88 -3.86
N ALA A 101 0.64 -6.66 -5.09
CA ALA A 101 -0.72 -6.19 -5.36
C ALA A 101 -1.77 -7.25 -5.04
N ALA A 102 -1.52 -8.52 -5.39
CA ALA A 102 -2.41 -9.63 -5.02
C ALA A 102 -2.48 -9.78 -3.49
N ASP A 103 -1.34 -9.74 -2.80
CA ASP A 103 -1.28 -9.77 -1.33
C ASP A 103 -2.06 -8.60 -0.72
N PHE A 104 -1.93 -7.39 -1.30
CA PHE A 104 -2.72 -6.23 -0.90
C PHE A 104 -4.23 -6.48 -1.09
N ALA A 105 -4.67 -6.98 -2.24
CA ALA A 105 -6.08 -7.30 -2.49
C ALA A 105 -6.63 -8.30 -1.45
N MET A 106 -5.89 -9.36 -1.15
CA MET A 106 -6.29 -10.34 -0.14
C MET A 106 -6.35 -9.72 1.26
N SER A 107 -5.41 -8.83 1.60
CA SER A 107 -5.43 -8.13 2.89
C SER A 107 -6.64 -7.21 3.08
N THR A 108 -7.28 -6.77 1.98
CA THR A 108 -8.52 -5.98 2.04
C THR A 108 -9.79 -6.81 2.22
N GLY A 109 -9.68 -8.14 2.33
CA GLY A 109 -10.84 -9.03 2.55
C GLY A 109 -11.40 -9.66 1.28
N LEU A 110 -10.86 -9.34 0.10
CA LEU A 110 -11.23 -10.00 -1.16
C LEU A 110 -10.87 -11.50 -1.11
N LYS A 111 -11.74 -12.34 -1.66
CA LYS A 111 -11.52 -13.80 -1.74
C LYS A 111 -10.44 -14.18 -2.74
N GLU A 112 -10.30 -13.37 -3.79
CA GLU A 112 -9.32 -13.54 -4.84
C GLU A 112 -8.87 -12.16 -5.35
N ALA A 113 -7.62 -12.08 -5.82
CA ALA A 113 -7.11 -10.88 -6.44
C ALA A 113 -7.82 -10.64 -7.79
N PRO A 114 -8.34 -9.43 -8.06
CA PRO A 114 -8.95 -9.13 -9.34
C PRO A 114 -7.97 -9.32 -10.50
N GLY A 115 -8.48 -9.76 -11.66
CA GLY A 115 -7.69 -9.89 -12.86
C GLY A 115 -7.02 -8.58 -13.27
N VAL A 116 -5.82 -8.69 -13.83
CA VAL A 116 -5.05 -7.53 -14.31
C VAL A 116 -5.71 -6.98 -15.59
N PRO A 117 -6.08 -5.69 -15.64
CA PRO A 117 -6.59 -5.05 -16.85
C PRO A 117 -5.63 -5.17 -18.03
N SER A 118 -6.16 -5.45 -19.23
CA SER A 118 -5.35 -5.61 -20.46
C SER A 118 -4.46 -4.40 -20.79
N THR A 119 -4.88 -3.20 -20.38
CA THR A 119 -4.10 -1.96 -20.51
C THR A 119 -2.83 -1.95 -19.66
N LEU A 120 -2.84 -2.62 -18.50
CA LEU A 120 -1.68 -2.78 -17.63
C LEU A 120 -0.80 -3.95 -18.07
N ILE A 121 -1.38 -5.02 -18.63
CA ILE A 121 -0.61 -6.15 -19.20
C ILE A 121 0.40 -5.65 -20.24
N LYS A 122 0.02 -4.69 -21.09
CA LYS A 122 0.94 -4.10 -22.10
C LYS A 122 2.12 -3.33 -21.49
N LYS A 123 2.02 -2.91 -20.22
CA LYS A 123 3.06 -2.15 -19.50
C LYS A 123 3.92 -3.04 -18.60
N MET A 124 3.48 -4.28 -18.37
CA MET A 124 4.23 -5.31 -17.66
C MET A 124 5.28 -5.92 -18.57
#